data_AF-A0A9D2JDV2-F1
#
_entry.id   AF-A0A9D2JDV2-F1
#
_cell.length_a   1.000
_cell.length_b   1.000
_cell.length_c   1.000
_cell.angle_alpha   90.00
_cell.angle_beta   90.00
_cell.angle_gamma   90.00
#
_symmetry.space_group_name_H-M   'P 1'
#
loop_
_entity.id
_entity.type
_entity.pdbx_description
1 polymer ?
#
loop_
_entity_poly.entity_id
_entity_poly.type
_entity_poly.pdbx_seq_one_letter_code
_entity_poly.pdbx_strand_id
1 'polypeptide(L)'
;MREVDVRAALDAVPDVSVWDGLDPMERERRAWTLDQIRRRVLEGGPRRATASPERGRLFMPFAALEGYGEMIAGAEENAADERG
;
A
#
# COMPACT_ATOMS: atom_id res chain seq x y z
N MET A 1 13.13 13.55 13.22
CA MET A 1 12.63 12.22 12.83
C MET A 1 13.70 11.22 13.25
N ARG A 2 13.42 10.30 14.19
CA ARG A 2 14.42 9.33 14.64
C ARG A 2 14.68 8.36 13.49
N GLU A 3 15.93 8.18 13.11
CA GLU A 3 16.32 7.18 12.13
C GLU A 3 15.93 5.82 12.71
N VAL A 4 14.99 5.14 12.04
CA VAL A 4 14.57 3.80 12.43
C VAL A 4 15.64 2.87 11.89
N ASP A 5 16.27 2.10 12.77
CA ASP A 5 17.10 0.99 12.35
C ASP A 5 16.21 -0.02 11.61
N VAL A 6 16.29 0.03 10.29
CA VAL A 6 15.47 -0.79 9.38
C VAL A 6 15.72 -2.27 9.64
N ARG A 7 16.93 -2.65 10.02
CA ARG A 7 17.27 -4.05 10.27
C ARG A 7 16.65 -4.54 11.56
N ALA A 8 16.79 -3.76 12.65
CA ALA A 8 16.13 -4.07 13.91
C ALA A 8 14.59 -4.13 13.75
N ALA A 9 14.01 -3.26 12.91
CA ALA A 9 12.58 -3.28 12.62
C ALA A 9 12.15 -4.53 11.84
N LEU A 10 12.96 -5.00 10.88
CA LEU A 10 12.69 -6.22 10.11
C LEU A 10 12.85 -7.50 10.95
N ASP A 11 13.80 -7.51 11.88
CA ASP A 11 14.01 -8.64 12.81
C ASP A 11 12.82 -8.79 13.79
N ALA A 12 12.11 -7.69 14.08
CA ALA A 12 10.89 -7.71 14.86
C ALA A 12 9.64 -8.17 14.07
N VAL A 13 9.72 -8.29 12.74
CA VAL A 13 8.60 -8.78 11.93
C VAL A 13 8.47 -10.30 12.12
N PRO A 14 7.30 -10.79 12.56
CA PRO A 14 7.06 -12.22 12.72
C PRO A 14 7.27 -12.98 11.42
N ASP A 15 7.82 -14.19 11.51
CA ASP A 15 7.90 -15.11 10.37
C ASP A 15 6.62 -15.93 10.21
N VAL A 16 6.61 -16.86 9.24
CA VAL A 16 5.42 -17.65 8.91
C VAL A 16 4.94 -18.57 10.05
N SER A 17 5.77 -18.82 11.06
CA SER A 17 5.46 -19.72 12.18
C SER A 17 4.36 -19.21 13.09
N VAL A 18 4.03 -17.92 13.07
CA VAL A 18 2.94 -17.36 13.90
C VAL A 18 1.54 -17.71 13.40
N TRP A 19 1.44 -18.30 12.20
CA TRP A 19 0.16 -18.75 11.63
C TRP A 19 0.07 -20.27 11.66
N ASP A 20 -0.72 -20.77 12.60
CA ASP A 20 -1.06 -22.18 12.72
C ASP A 20 -2.07 -22.61 11.65
N GLY A 21 -2.12 -23.92 11.38
CA GLY A 21 -3.13 -24.52 10.49
C GLY A 21 -3.00 -24.17 9.00
N LEU A 22 -1.91 -23.54 8.58
CA LEU A 22 -1.65 -23.27 7.16
C LEU A 22 -1.39 -24.56 6.39
N ASP A 23 -2.05 -24.68 5.24
CA ASP A 23 -1.67 -25.64 4.20
C ASP A 23 -0.20 -25.43 3.79
N PRO A 24 0.56 -26.50 3.47
CA PRO A 24 1.97 -26.39 3.11
C PRO A 24 2.27 -25.37 2.00
N MET A 25 1.41 -25.29 0.97
CA MET A 25 1.61 -24.38 -0.15
C MET A 25 1.42 -22.92 0.29
N GLU A 26 0.41 -22.62 1.11
CA GLU A 26 0.20 -21.26 1.62
C GLU A 26 1.30 -20.86 2.61
N ARG A 27 1.80 -21.80 3.41
CA ARG A 27 2.98 -21.57 4.26
C ARG A 27 4.20 -21.19 3.43
N GLU A 28 4.50 -21.93 2.36
CA GLU A 28 5.63 -21.63 1.47
C GLU A 28 5.44 -20.27 0.79
N ARG A 29 4.25 -20.01 0.24
CA ARG A 29 3.92 -18.74 -0.42
C ARG A 29 4.10 -17.54 0.52
N ARG A 30 3.66 -17.65 1.78
CA ARG A 30 3.84 -16.59 2.79
C ARG A 30 5.29 -16.41 3.18
N ALA A 31 6.03 -17.49 3.43
CA ALA A 31 7.45 -17.44 3.74
C ALA A 31 8.23 -16.73 2.63
N TRP A 32 7.99 -17.12 1.38
CA TRP A 32 8.58 -16.46 0.21
C TRP A 32 8.21 -14.99 0.15
N THR A 33 6.94 -14.64 0.32
CA THR A 33 6.47 -13.25 0.27
C THR A 33 7.16 -12.39 1.34
N LEU A 34 7.27 -12.87 2.57
CA LEU A 34 7.92 -12.17 3.68
C LEU A 34 9.43 -11.97 3.41
N ASP A 35 10.11 -12.99 2.89
CA ASP A 35 11.52 -12.88 2.48
C ASP A 35 11.70 -11.83 1.37
N GLN A 36 10.83 -11.84 0.36
CA GLN A 36 10.87 -10.85 -0.72
C GLN A 36 10.59 -9.42 -0.24
N ILE A 37 9.73 -9.23 0.77
CA ILE A 37 9.52 -7.93 1.40
C ILE A 37 10.79 -7.49 2.14
N ARG A 38 11.38 -8.38 2.96
CA ARG A 38 12.63 -8.10 3.70
C ARG A 38 13.75 -7.65 2.75
N ARG A 39 13.98 -8.38 1.66
CA ARG A 39 14.99 -8.03 0.64
C ARG A 39 14.76 -6.64 0.06
N ARG A 40 13.54 -6.35 -0.39
CA ARG A 40 13.20 -5.04 -0.98
C ARG A 40 13.36 -3.89 0.01
N VAL A 41 13.03 -4.10 1.28
CA VAL A 41 13.19 -3.09 2.33
C VAL A 41 14.66 -2.85 2.67
N LEU A 42 15.49 -3.90 2.67
CA LEU A 42 16.94 -3.77 2.87
C LEU A 42 17.63 -3.07 1.69
N GLU A 43 17.24 -3.38 0.47
CA GLU A 43 17.83 -2.82 -0.76
C GLU A 43 17.35 -1.39 -1.05
N GLY A 44 16.06 -1.12 -0.89
CA GLY A 44 15.42 0.14 -1.31
C GLY A 44 14.92 1.02 -0.17
N GLY A 45 15.13 0.60 1.08
CA GLY A 45 14.53 1.23 2.24
C GLY A 45 13.02 0.96 2.37
N PRO A 46 12.42 1.30 3.53
CA PRO A 46 10.99 1.14 3.75
C PRO A 46 10.19 2.11 2.86
N ARG A 47 9.28 1.56 2.06
CA ARG A 47 8.31 2.38 1.31
C ARG A 47 7.23 2.88 2.26
N ARG A 48 7.06 4.21 2.32
CA ARG A 48 5.97 4.85 3.06
C ARG A 48 4.88 5.26 2.08
N ALA A 49 3.65 4.87 2.38
CA ALA A 49 2.51 5.47 1.71
C ALA A 49 2.48 6.96 2.07
N THR A 50 2.72 7.82 1.07
CA THR A 50 2.53 9.28 1.22
C THR A 50 1.08 9.63 0.91
N ALA A 51 0.59 10.82 1.22
CA ALA A 51 -0.60 11.32 0.53
C ALA A 51 -0.16 11.78 -0.88
N SER A 52 -0.93 11.48 -1.92
CA SER A 52 -0.77 12.12 -3.24
C SER A 52 -2.09 12.76 -3.62
N PRO A 53 -2.12 14.03 -4.07
CA PRO A 53 -3.32 14.68 -4.59
C PRO A 53 -3.99 13.87 -5.69
N GLU A 54 -3.20 13.16 -6.51
CA GLU A 54 -3.70 12.36 -7.63
C GLU A 54 -4.31 11.02 -7.20
N ARG A 55 -4.06 10.56 -5.96
CA ARG A 55 -4.57 9.27 -5.48
C ARG A 55 -6.09 9.27 -5.29
N GLY A 56 -6.70 10.44 -5.07
CA GLY A 56 -8.16 10.60 -5.10
C GLY A 56 -8.76 10.21 -6.45
N ARG A 57 -8.02 10.39 -7.56
CA ARG A 57 -8.48 9.99 -8.91
C ARG A 57 -8.60 8.48 -9.06
N LEU A 58 -7.83 7.69 -8.30
CA LEU A 58 -7.95 6.23 -8.28
C LEU A 58 -9.25 5.76 -7.58
N PHE A 59 -9.88 6.63 -6.80
CA PHE A 59 -11.15 6.36 -6.13
C PHE A 59 -12.37 6.72 -7.00
N MET A 60 -12.19 7.56 -8.03
CA MET A 60 -13.27 8.02 -8.92
C MET A 60 -14.04 6.88 -9.62
N PRO A 61 -13.40 5.81 -10.12
CA PRO A 61 -14.13 4.68 -10.72
C PRO A 61 -15.06 3.96 -9.72
N PHE A 62 -14.75 4.00 -8.43
CA PHE A 62 -15.57 3.40 -7.38
C PHE A 62 -16.67 4.36 -6.89
N ALA A 63 -16.36 5.67 -6.83
CA ALA A 63 -17.34 6.71 -6.51
C ALA A 63 -18.53 6.74 -7.49
N ALA A 64 -18.29 6.40 -8.76
CA ALA A 64 -19.31 6.32 -9.80
C ALA A 64 -20.30 5.15 -9.59
N LEU A 65 -19.88 4.11 -8.86
CA LEU A 65 -20.68 2.92 -8.61
C LEU A 65 -21.55 3.05 -7.35
N GLU A 66 -21.13 3.86 -6.38
CA GLU A 66 -21.77 3.99 -5.05
C GLU A 66 -22.63 5.27 -4.88
N GLY A 67 -22.94 5.98 -5.97
CA GLY A 67 -23.86 7.13 -5.94
C GLY A 67 -23.26 8.46 -5.49
N TYR A 68 -21.93 8.64 -5.58
CA TYR A 68 -21.24 9.89 -5.22
C TYR A 68 -21.14 10.89 -6.39
N GLY A 69 -22.23 11.16 -7.10
CA GLY A 69 -22.25 12.02 -8.29
C GLY A 69 -21.73 13.45 -8.04
N GLU A 70 -22.07 14.03 -6.89
CA GLU A 70 -21.63 15.38 -6.48
C GLU A 70 -20.10 15.50 -6.29
N MET A 71 -19.46 14.42 -5.81
CA MET A 71 -17.99 14.38 -5.65
C MET A 71 -17.28 14.24 -7.00
N ILE A 72 -17.91 13.57 -7.97
CA ILE A 72 -17.38 13.44 -9.33
C ILE A 72 -17.46 14.80 -10.05
N ALA A 73 -18.62 15.46 -9.98
CA ALA A 73 -18.84 16.77 -10.60
C ALA A 73 -17.82 17.82 -10.11
N GLY A 74 -17.61 17.91 -8.79
CA GLY A 74 -16.62 18.84 -8.23
C GLY A 74 -15.16 18.51 -8.61
N ALA A 75 -14.82 17.25 -8.86
CA ALA A 75 -13.48 16.87 -9.31
C ALA A 75 -13.27 17.16 -10.81
N GLU A 76 -14.30 17.08 -11.64
CA GLU A 76 -14.26 17.41 -13.07
C GLU A 76 -14.17 18.93 -13.31
N GLU A 77 -14.90 19.73 -12.53
CA GLU A 77 -14.85 21.20 -12.61
C GLU A 77 -13.44 21.74 -12.31
N ASN A 78 -12.81 21.25 -11.23
CA ASN A 78 -11.44 21.65 -10.88
C ASN A 78 -10.39 21.18 -11.90
N ALA A 79 -10.59 20.02 -12.54
CA ALA A 79 -9.68 19.52 -13.56
C ALA A 79 -9.81 20.28 -14.91
N ALA A 80 -10.95 20.92 -15.17
CA ALA A 80 -11.18 21.77 -16.33
C ALA A 80 -10.55 23.16 -16.15
N ASP A 81 -10.62 23.73 -14.96
CA ASP A 81 -9.99 25.03 -14.63
C ASP A 81 -8.45 24.98 -14.67
N GLU A 82 -7.83 23.84 -14.37
CA GLU A 82 -6.37 23.66 -14.47
C GLU A 82 -5.84 23.56 -15.92
N ARG A 83 -6.72 23.52 -16.94
CA ARG A 83 -6.36 23.38 -18.37
C ARG A 83 -6.69 24.62 -19.24
N GLY A 84 -7.22 25.69 -18.66
CA GLY A 84 -7.45 26.99 -19.31
C GLY A 84 -6.34 27.99 -19.03
#